data_AF-A0A833D1G9-F1
#
_entry.id   AF-A0A833D1G9-F1
#
_cell.length_a   1.000
_cell.length_b   1.000
_cell.length_c   1.000
_cell.angle_alpha   90.00
_cell.angle_beta   90.00
_cell.angle_gamma   90.00
#
_symmetry.space_group_name_H-M   'P 1'
#
loop_
_entity.id
_entity.type
_entity.pdbx_description
1 polymer ?
#
loop_
_entity_poly.entity_id
_entity_poly.type
_entity_poly.pdbx_seq_one_letter_code
_entity_poly.pdbx_strand_id
1 'polypeptide(L)'
;DDPWCTLHTKAEGIIEYTALLFIPSTRSYDLMSADRKNKLKLYIKRVFITDDCEHLLPSYLRFVKGIVDTEDLPLNISRETLQFDPRISKIKATLAKKILETLAKKAKDEPEEYLKFWQNFGAIIKEGFYEEPAKQDELLSLIRVKTTLKEKPISLEEYVAHMNEGQKEIYYLVGEDNAKMLKSPQLEGFQNRKLNVLLLTDPIDQLWVSRVRSYKDHPLKSITEADLNFDTEESDDTHLDTLVEFLEKQYQGKVKKVRVSTRLKESPVCFVTSNQDMSPHLSGMFQGHQSPASQIFEINPNHSLIQNLSSLVEQKDKKEILEEMAALLYDQALILEGEPVSDSQLFTHRLTTLMN
;
A
#
# COMPACT_ATOMS: atom_id res chain seq x y z
N ASP A 1 -1.94 30.35 -9.78
CA ASP A 1 -3.16 29.61 -9.40
C ASP A 1 -3.55 29.95 -7.98
N ASP A 2 -4.85 29.97 -7.73
CA ASP A 2 -5.40 30.16 -6.39
C ASP A 2 -5.10 28.94 -5.49
N PRO A 3 -4.89 29.16 -4.18
CA PRO A 3 -4.63 28.08 -3.23
C PRO A 3 -5.91 27.24 -3.03
N TRP A 4 -5.74 25.93 -2.89
CA TRP A 4 -6.84 25.03 -2.53
C TRP A 4 -7.38 25.34 -1.13
N CYS A 5 -6.49 25.77 -0.23
CA CYS A 5 -6.87 26.25 1.09
C CYS A 5 -5.91 27.33 1.59
N THR A 6 -6.47 28.36 2.20
CA THR A 6 -5.73 29.39 2.95
C THR A 6 -6.04 29.24 4.44
N LEU A 7 -5.01 29.13 5.27
CA LEU A 7 -5.12 29.07 6.71
C LEU A 7 -4.46 30.31 7.30
N HIS A 8 -5.24 31.13 8.01
CA HIS A 8 -4.70 32.21 8.82
C HIS A 8 -4.88 31.84 10.30
N THR A 9 -3.77 31.75 11.02
CA THR A 9 -3.77 31.39 12.44
C THR A 9 -2.94 32.37 13.24
N LYS A 10 -3.44 32.72 14.42
CA LYS A 10 -2.73 33.50 15.42
C LYS A 10 -2.70 32.69 16.70
N ALA A 11 -1.52 32.42 17.22
CA ALA A 11 -1.32 31.80 18.53
C ALA A 11 -0.93 32.88 19.54
N GLU A 12 -1.51 32.80 20.73
CA GLU A 12 -1.25 33.70 21.86
C GLU A 12 -0.90 32.86 23.10
N GLY A 13 -0.14 33.43 24.05
CA GLY A 13 0.19 32.78 25.32
C GLY A 13 1.64 32.32 25.41
N ILE A 14 1.90 31.02 25.56
CA ILE A 14 3.27 30.51 25.81
C ILE A 14 4.20 30.74 24.61
N ILE A 15 3.65 30.74 23.39
CA ILE A 15 4.36 31.20 22.19
C ILE A 15 3.39 32.02 21.35
N GLU A 16 3.80 33.22 20.99
CA GLU A 16 3.11 34.16 20.14
C GLU A 16 3.65 34.12 18.71
N TYR A 17 2.76 33.79 17.77
CA TYR A 17 3.05 33.85 16.35
C TYR A 17 1.78 34.06 15.53
N THR A 18 1.94 34.66 14.36
CA THR A 18 0.93 34.72 13.30
C THR A 18 1.44 33.94 12.10
N ALA A 19 0.61 33.07 11.53
CA ALA A 19 0.95 32.33 10.34
C ALA A 19 -0.15 32.46 9.29
N LEU A 20 0.28 32.69 8.05
CA LEU A 20 -0.56 32.66 6.86
C LEU A 20 -0.02 31.58 5.93
N LEU A 21 -0.76 30.48 5.84
CA LEU A 21 -0.39 29.27 5.13
C LEU A 21 -1.31 29.06 3.93
N PHE A 22 -0.75 28.44 2.90
CA PHE A 22 -1.40 28.15 1.63
C PHE A 22 -1.10 26.70 1.25
N ILE A 23 -2.16 25.94 1.02
CA ILE A 23 -2.10 24.61 0.41
C ILE A 23 -2.30 24.82 -1.09
N PRO A 24 -1.31 24.49 -1.94
CA PRO A 24 -1.45 24.63 -3.39
C PRO A 24 -2.55 23.73 -3.95
N SER A 25 -3.20 24.15 -5.04
CA SER A 25 -4.21 23.34 -5.75
C SER A 25 -3.61 22.22 -6.60
N THR A 26 -2.35 22.37 -6.99
CA THR A 26 -1.63 21.41 -7.83
C THR A 26 -0.28 21.08 -7.20
N ARG A 27 0.14 19.84 -7.41
CA ARG A 27 1.45 19.39 -6.97
C ARG A 27 2.55 20.00 -7.84
N SER A 28 3.54 20.59 -7.20
CA SER A 28 4.75 21.11 -7.85
C SER A 28 5.79 19.99 -8.07
N TYR A 29 6.57 20.08 -9.14
CA TYR A 29 7.58 19.08 -9.53
C TYR A 29 8.65 18.85 -8.45
N ASP A 30 9.03 19.93 -7.76
CA ASP A 30 9.99 19.94 -6.65
C ASP A 30 9.52 19.18 -5.40
N LEU A 31 8.25 18.77 -5.26
CA LEU A 31 7.81 18.03 -4.07
C LEU A 31 8.37 16.61 -3.99
N MET A 32 8.97 16.16 -5.09
CA MET A 32 9.63 14.87 -5.22
C MET A 32 11.16 14.97 -5.23
N SER A 33 11.74 16.17 -4.99
CA SER A 33 13.18 16.35 -4.88
C SER A 33 13.72 15.73 -3.59
N ALA A 34 14.98 15.30 -3.64
CA ALA A 34 15.64 14.59 -2.54
C ALA A 34 15.82 15.45 -1.27
N ASP A 35 15.91 16.76 -1.43
CA ASP A 35 16.11 17.72 -0.33
C ASP A 35 14.85 17.95 0.51
N ARG A 36 13.65 17.56 0.03
CA ARG A 36 12.37 17.58 0.77
C ARG A 36 12.09 18.89 1.52
N LYS A 37 12.57 20.02 1.00
CA LYS A 37 12.56 21.29 1.72
C LYS A 37 11.14 21.84 1.94
N ASN A 38 10.94 22.40 3.13
CA ASN A 38 9.74 23.16 3.45
C ASN A 38 9.74 24.51 2.72
N LYS A 39 8.55 25.05 2.47
CA LYS A 39 8.38 26.32 1.72
C LYS A 39 7.83 27.45 2.58
N LEU A 40 8.11 27.40 3.89
CA LEU A 40 7.70 28.42 4.84
C LEU A 40 8.81 29.43 5.06
N LYS A 41 8.43 30.71 5.09
CA LYS A 41 9.31 31.81 5.45
C LYS A 41 9.11 32.20 6.90
N LEU A 42 10.20 32.23 7.66
CA LEU A 42 10.22 32.72 9.02
C LEU A 42 10.50 34.23 9.04
N TYR A 43 9.62 34.93 9.74
CA TYR A 43 9.78 36.32 10.14
C TYR A 43 9.85 36.38 11.67
N ILE A 44 10.63 37.33 12.16
CA ILE A 44 10.68 37.69 13.57
C ILE A 44 10.39 39.18 13.65
N LYS A 45 9.35 39.59 14.38
CA LYS A 45 8.92 40.99 14.49
C LYS A 45 8.78 41.66 13.12
N ARG A 46 8.18 40.95 12.16
CA ARG A 46 8.00 41.38 10.76
C ARG A 46 9.28 41.57 9.95
N VAL A 47 10.43 41.14 10.47
CA VAL A 47 11.72 41.12 9.74
C VAL A 47 11.96 39.73 9.19
N PHE A 48 12.26 39.63 7.89
CA PHE A 48 12.57 38.35 7.25
C PHE A 48 13.87 37.77 7.82
N ILE A 49 13.83 36.49 8.21
CA ILE A 49 14.99 35.78 8.77
C ILE A 49 15.51 34.73 7.80
N THR A 50 14.62 33.81 7.38
CA THR A 50 15.00 32.70 6.50
C THR A 50 13.77 32.06 5.87
N ASP A 51 13.90 31.58 4.65
CA ASP A 51 12.98 30.69 3.95
C ASP A 51 13.45 29.23 3.93
N ASP A 52 14.59 28.96 4.55
CA ASP A 52 15.22 27.65 4.71
C ASP A 52 15.13 27.28 6.19
N CYS A 53 13.92 26.92 6.62
CA CYS A 53 13.65 26.41 7.96
C CYS A 53 12.92 25.07 7.87
N GLU A 54 13.68 24.00 7.67
CA GLU A 54 13.20 22.62 7.62
C GLU A 54 12.45 22.22 8.90
N HIS A 55 12.64 22.94 10.01
CA HIS A 55 12.04 22.64 11.30
C HIS A 55 10.72 23.36 11.57
N LEU A 56 10.17 24.16 10.64
CA LEU A 56 8.84 24.79 10.86
C LEU A 56 7.66 23.86 10.54
N LEU A 57 7.86 22.83 9.72
CA LEU A 57 6.86 21.82 9.43
C LEU A 57 7.51 20.43 9.34
N PRO A 58 6.75 19.37 9.61
CA PRO A 58 7.13 18.01 9.23
C PRO A 58 7.28 17.86 7.71
N SER A 59 8.14 16.95 7.28
CA SER A 59 8.42 16.73 5.85
C SER A 59 7.20 16.20 5.07
N TYR A 60 6.27 15.51 5.75
CA TYR A 60 5.00 15.08 5.16
C TYR A 60 4.00 16.25 4.97
N LEU A 61 4.32 17.47 5.40
CA LEU A 61 3.56 18.71 5.16
C LEU A 61 4.35 19.73 4.31
N ARG A 62 5.46 19.33 3.68
CA ARG A 62 6.34 20.19 2.87
C ARG A 62 5.67 20.91 1.69
N PHE A 63 4.48 20.46 1.28
CA PHE A 63 3.70 21.10 0.23
C PHE A 63 3.10 22.45 0.65
N VAL A 64 2.99 22.71 1.96
CA VAL A 64 2.44 23.96 2.49
C VAL A 64 3.43 25.11 2.25
N LYS A 65 2.92 26.20 1.69
CA LYS A 65 3.66 27.45 1.46
C LYS A 65 3.14 28.51 2.41
N GLY A 66 3.95 29.49 2.78
CA GLY A 66 3.44 30.58 3.60
C GLY A 66 4.50 31.32 4.40
N ILE A 67 4.01 32.11 5.35
CA ILE A 67 4.82 32.87 6.28
C ILE A 67 4.44 32.54 7.72
N VAL A 68 5.42 32.54 8.60
CA VAL A 68 5.27 32.46 10.05
C VAL A 68 6.01 33.64 10.63
N ASP A 69 5.33 34.52 11.35
CA ASP A 69 5.90 35.69 12.03
C ASP A 69 5.76 35.51 13.54
N THR A 70 6.86 35.55 14.28
CA THR A 70 6.86 35.37 15.74
C THR A 70 7.49 36.56 16.44
N GLU A 71 6.94 36.91 17.60
CA GLU A 71 7.46 38.00 18.44
C GLU A 71 8.48 37.49 19.49
N ASP A 72 8.51 36.17 19.72
CA ASP A 72 9.18 35.53 20.85
C ASP A 72 10.61 35.08 20.58
N LEU A 73 11.12 35.27 19.36
CA LEU A 73 12.50 34.95 19.00
C LEU A 73 13.36 36.23 18.91
N PRO A 74 14.66 36.14 19.23
CA PRO A 74 15.56 37.27 19.06
C PRO A 74 15.96 37.44 17.58
N LEU A 75 15.99 38.68 17.08
CA LEU A 75 16.31 39.01 15.68
C LEU A 75 17.71 38.54 15.24
N ASN A 76 18.66 38.45 16.18
CA ASN A 76 20.04 38.04 15.94
C ASN A 76 20.27 36.54 16.11
N ILE A 77 19.22 35.72 16.11
CA ILE A 77 19.34 34.26 16.19
C ILE A 77 20.07 33.70 14.96
N SER A 78 21.05 32.83 15.17
CA SER A 78 21.73 32.14 14.07
C SER A 78 20.84 31.01 13.52
N ARG A 79 21.12 30.57 12.28
CA ARG A 79 20.42 29.43 11.67
C ARG A 79 20.59 28.16 12.48
N GLU A 80 21.80 27.91 12.98
CA GLU A 80 22.10 26.74 13.83
C GLU A 80 21.30 26.77 15.13
N THR A 81 21.26 27.90 15.84
CA THR A 81 20.48 28.03 17.07
C THR A 81 18.98 27.86 16.81
N LEU A 82 18.49 28.36 15.67
CA LEU A 82 17.08 28.25 15.28
C LEU A 82 16.63 26.78 15.10
N GLN A 83 17.50 25.91 14.57
CA GLN A 83 17.18 24.50 14.33
C GLN A 83 16.83 23.74 15.62
N PHE A 84 17.51 24.07 16.71
CA PHE A 84 17.37 23.39 18.01
C PHE A 84 16.52 24.17 19.01
N ASP A 85 15.90 25.28 18.61
CA ASP A 85 15.11 26.11 19.51
C ASP A 85 13.80 25.41 19.92
N PRO A 86 13.53 25.24 21.23
CA PRO A 86 12.30 24.60 21.70
C PRO A 86 11.02 25.33 21.23
N ARG A 87 11.10 26.64 21.01
CA ARG A 87 9.96 27.43 20.52
C ARG A 87 9.62 27.06 19.08
N ILE A 88 10.63 26.88 18.22
CA ILE A 88 10.42 26.42 16.83
C ILE A 88 9.79 25.03 16.82
N SER A 89 10.26 24.11 17.67
CA SER A 89 9.67 22.77 17.79
C SER A 89 8.19 22.81 18.19
N LYS A 90 7.83 23.71 19.12
CA LYS A 90 6.44 23.89 19.55
C LYS A 90 5.56 24.58 18.49
N ILE A 91 6.12 25.56 17.75
CA ILE A 91 5.46 26.15 16.58
C ILE A 91 5.19 25.06 15.54
N LYS A 92 6.20 24.24 15.19
CA LYS A 92 6.07 23.10 14.26
C LYS A 92 4.91 22.18 14.63
N ALA A 93 4.88 21.70 15.88
CA ALA A 93 3.84 20.80 16.36
C ALA A 93 2.44 21.43 16.29
N THR A 94 2.33 22.71 16.63
CA THR A 94 1.05 23.45 16.62
C THR A 94 0.55 23.69 15.19
N LEU A 95 1.45 24.09 14.27
CA LEU A 95 1.12 24.26 12.86
C LEU A 95 0.72 22.93 12.21
N ALA A 96 1.48 21.86 12.44
CA ALA A 96 1.17 20.53 11.91
C ALA A 96 -0.22 20.06 12.36
N LYS A 97 -0.51 20.18 13.66
CA LYS A 97 -1.83 19.88 14.21
C LYS A 97 -2.93 20.69 13.52
N LYS A 98 -2.74 22.00 13.36
CA LYS A 98 -3.74 22.89 12.75
C LYS A 98 -4.00 22.54 11.27
N ILE A 99 -2.95 22.17 10.54
CA ILE A 99 -3.06 21.73 9.16
C ILE A 99 -3.85 20.41 9.10
N LEU A 100 -3.49 19.41 9.90
CA LEU A 100 -4.19 18.12 9.94
C LEU A 100 -5.68 18.27 10.32
N GLU A 101 -6.00 19.10 11.31
CA GLU A 101 -7.39 19.44 11.67
C GLU A 101 -8.15 20.07 10.51
N THR A 102 -7.50 20.96 9.76
CA THR A 102 -8.11 21.63 8.60
C THR A 102 -8.34 20.64 7.46
N LEU A 103 -7.38 19.75 7.20
CA LEU A 103 -7.53 18.66 6.23
C LEU A 103 -8.68 17.74 6.61
N ALA A 104 -8.77 17.31 7.87
CA ALA A 104 -9.85 16.47 8.37
C ALA A 104 -11.21 17.15 8.22
N LYS A 105 -11.30 18.45 8.54
CA LYS A 105 -12.52 19.24 8.32
C LYS A 105 -12.92 19.31 6.85
N LYS A 106 -11.98 19.63 5.95
CA LYS A 106 -12.23 19.64 4.50
C LYS A 106 -12.65 18.27 3.98
N ALA A 107 -12.06 17.20 4.50
CA ALA A 107 -12.39 15.83 4.14
C ALA A 107 -13.81 15.42 4.54
N LYS A 108 -14.38 16.07 5.56
CA LYS A 108 -15.76 15.88 6.04
C LYS A 108 -16.75 16.81 5.34
N ASP A 109 -16.44 18.09 5.26
CA ASP A 109 -17.38 19.13 4.81
C ASP A 109 -17.41 19.25 3.28
N GLU A 110 -16.30 18.95 2.60
CA GLU A 110 -16.11 19.16 1.15
C GLU A 110 -15.39 17.94 0.51
N PRO A 111 -15.99 16.73 0.53
CA PRO A 111 -15.31 15.49 0.17
C PRO A 111 -14.79 15.45 -1.28
N GLU A 112 -15.52 16.03 -2.23
CA GLU A 112 -15.09 16.06 -3.64
C GLU A 112 -13.87 16.97 -3.86
N GLU A 113 -13.81 18.12 -3.19
CA GLU A 113 -12.63 19.00 -3.21
C GLU A 113 -11.45 18.38 -2.46
N TYR A 114 -11.73 17.66 -1.36
CA TYR A 114 -10.70 16.92 -0.64
C TYR A 114 -10.09 15.79 -1.47
N LEU A 115 -10.87 15.12 -2.32
CA LEU A 115 -10.33 14.11 -3.24
C LEU A 115 -9.31 14.71 -4.23
N LYS A 116 -9.53 15.94 -4.71
CA LYS A 116 -8.55 16.65 -5.56
C LYS A 116 -7.26 16.92 -4.80
N PHE A 117 -7.36 17.36 -3.54
CA PHE A 117 -6.20 17.49 -2.66
C PHE A 117 -5.48 16.14 -2.48
N TRP A 118 -6.23 15.08 -2.18
CA TRP A 118 -5.68 13.76 -1.91
C TRP A 118 -4.94 13.17 -3.12
N GLN A 119 -5.46 13.36 -4.34
CA GLN A 119 -4.78 12.95 -5.56
C GLN A 119 -3.42 13.64 -5.76
N ASN A 120 -3.28 14.88 -5.28
CA ASN A 120 -2.03 15.63 -5.41
C ASN A 120 -1.05 15.33 -4.28
N PHE A 121 -1.53 15.18 -3.03
CA PHE A 121 -0.68 15.20 -1.84
C PHE A 121 -0.81 13.96 -0.94
N GLY A 122 -1.72 13.04 -1.22
CA GLY A 122 -1.97 11.85 -0.40
C GLY A 122 -0.74 10.98 -0.18
N ALA A 123 0.04 10.74 -1.25
CA ALA A 123 1.32 10.02 -1.15
C ALA A 123 2.32 10.71 -0.20
N ILE A 124 2.33 12.05 -0.16
CA ILE A 124 3.20 12.82 0.72
C ILE A 124 2.73 12.73 2.18
N ILE A 125 1.41 12.82 2.42
CA ILE A 125 0.80 12.68 3.75
C ILE A 125 1.13 11.30 4.36
N LYS A 126 1.10 10.24 3.56
CA LYS A 126 1.43 8.86 3.99
C LYS A 126 2.87 8.72 4.50
N GLU A 127 3.80 9.59 4.10
CA GLU A 127 5.16 9.60 4.66
C GLU A 127 5.15 9.92 6.18
N GLY A 128 4.11 10.60 6.67
CA GLY A 128 3.94 10.93 8.09
C GLY A 128 3.88 9.71 9.02
N PHE A 129 3.50 8.52 8.52
CA PHE A 129 3.53 7.29 9.32
C PHE A 129 4.94 6.90 9.78
N TYR A 130 5.97 7.37 9.08
CA TYR A 130 7.36 7.18 9.45
C TYR A 130 7.88 8.28 10.37
N GLU A 131 7.60 9.53 10.01
CA GLU A 131 8.11 10.71 10.70
C GLU A 131 7.45 10.91 12.07
N GLU A 132 6.13 10.72 12.18
CA GLU A 132 5.37 10.99 13.40
C GLU A 132 4.40 9.84 13.76
N PRO A 133 4.90 8.72 14.34
CA PRO A 133 4.07 7.58 14.74
C PRO A 133 2.98 7.94 15.75
N ALA A 134 3.24 8.95 16.59
CA ALA A 134 2.27 9.46 17.55
C ALA A 134 1.03 10.11 16.89
N LYS A 135 1.09 10.37 15.58
CA LYS A 135 0.02 10.98 14.77
C LYS A 135 -0.70 9.99 13.87
N GLN A 136 -0.46 8.69 14.05
CA GLN A 136 -0.98 7.62 13.21
C GLN A 136 -2.51 7.70 13.02
N ASP A 137 -3.29 7.84 14.09
CA ASP A 137 -4.77 7.83 13.98
C ASP A 137 -5.29 9.04 13.20
N GLU A 138 -4.67 10.20 13.41
CA GLU A 138 -4.98 11.44 12.70
C GLU A 138 -4.67 11.29 11.21
N LEU A 139 -3.52 10.70 10.85
CA LEU A 139 -3.13 10.42 9.47
C LEU A 139 -4.03 9.36 8.81
N LEU A 140 -4.41 8.30 9.53
CA LEU A 140 -5.32 7.26 9.03
C LEU A 140 -6.70 7.83 8.68
N SER A 141 -7.19 8.80 9.46
CA SER A 141 -8.48 9.46 9.18
C SER A 141 -8.50 10.23 7.85
N LEU A 142 -7.33 10.65 7.37
CA LEU A 142 -7.16 11.41 6.13
C LEU A 142 -7.10 10.52 4.89
N ILE A 143 -6.86 9.21 5.03
CA ILE A 143 -6.72 8.29 3.92
C ILE A 143 -7.97 8.26 3.05
N ARG A 144 -7.79 8.34 1.73
CA ARG A 144 -8.81 8.00 0.74
C ARG A 144 -8.26 6.94 -0.21
N VAL A 145 -9.00 5.86 -0.38
CA VAL A 145 -8.49 4.69 -1.10
C VAL A 145 -9.60 4.06 -1.92
N LYS A 146 -9.29 3.61 -3.13
CA LYS A 146 -10.23 2.84 -3.94
C LYS A 146 -10.42 1.46 -3.32
N THR A 147 -11.56 0.84 -3.60
CA THR A 147 -11.83 -0.50 -3.06
C THR A 147 -12.46 -1.37 -4.13
N THR A 148 -12.47 -2.68 -3.90
CA THR A 148 -13.09 -3.64 -4.82
C THR A 148 -14.60 -3.44 -5.02
N LEU A 149 -15.29 -2.82 -4.05
CA LEU A 149 -16.75 -2.61 -4.12
C LEU A 149 -17.16 -1.18 -4.49
N LYS A 150 -16.21 -0.24 -4.60
CA LYS A 150 -16.51 1.18 -4.90
C LYS A 150 -15.47 1.81 -5.82
N GLU A 151 -15.97 2.41 -6.90
CA GLU A 151 -15.18 3.18 -7.88
C GLU A 151 -14.57 4.47 -7.30
N LYS A 152 -15.35 5.19 -6.48
CA LYS A 152 -14.89 6.40 -5.81
C LYS A 152 -14.04 6.02 -4.58
N PRO A 153 -12.89 6.66 -4.35
CA PRO A 153 -12.11 6.45 -3.14
C PRO A 153 -12.92 6.74 -1.87
N ILE A 154 -12.81 5.88 -0.87
CA ILE A 154 -13.49 6.01 0.43
C ILE A 154 -12.50 6.21 1.57
N SER A 155 -12.99 6.69 2.70
CA SER A 155 -12.24 6.71 3.95
C SER A 155 -12.14 5.33 4.62
N LEU A 156 -11.18 5.15 5.53
CA LEU A 156 -11.13 3.96 6.38
C LEU A 156 -12.34 3.88 7.33
N GLU A 157 -12.88 5.02 7.75
CA GLU A 157 -14.11 5.07 8.54
C GLU A 157 -15.31 4.55 7.76
N GLU A 158 -15.45 4.94 6.49
CA GLU A 158 -16.47 4.37 5.60
C GLU A 158 -16.26 2.88 5.37
N TYR A 159 -15.02 2.40 5.26
CA TYR A 159 -14.76 0.97 5.16
C TYR A 159 -15.29 0.22 6.39
N VAL A 160 -14.90 0.66 7.59
CA VAL A 160 -15.32 0.04 8.87
C VAL A 160 -16.84 0.05 9.02
N ALA A 161 -17.50 1.15 8.64
CA ALA A 161 -18.96 1.27 8.70
C ALA A 161 -19.71 0.30 7.76
N HIS A 162 -19.03 -0.26 6.76
CA HIS A 162 -19.61 -1.21 5.79
C HIS A 162 -18.90 -2.57 5.82
N MET A 163 -18.22 -2.92 6.94
CA MET A 163 -17.70 -4.26 7.14
C MET A 163 -18.84 -5.27 7.29
N ASN A 164 -18.62 -6.48 6.78
CA ASN A 164 -19.61 -7.55 6.89
C ASN A 164 -19.76 -7.98 8.37
N GLU A 165 -20.93 -8.51 8.73
CA GLU A 165 -21.15 -9.04 10.08
C GLU A 165 -20.13 -10.14 10.41
N GLY A 166 -19.47 -10.02 11.56
CA GLY A 166 -18.42 -10.94 11.99
C GLY A 166 -17.03 -10.68 11.38
N GLN A 167 -16.89 -9.77 10.42
CA GLN A 167 -15.58 -9.38 9.88
C GLN A 167 -14.76 -8.64 10.94
N LYS A 168 -13.49 -9.04 11.13
CA LYS A 168 -12.59 -8.45 12.14
C LYS A 168 -11.49 -7.61 11.52
N GLU A 169 -10.94 -8.02 10.38
CA GLU A 169 -9.83 -7.33 9.73
C GLU A 169 -10.27 -6.39 8.60
N ILE A 170 -9.44 -5.38 8.33
CA ILE A 170 -9.48 -4.53 7.14
C ILE A 170 -8.54 -5.15 6.11
N TYR A 171 -9.10 -5.64 5.00
CA TYR A 171 -8.32 -6.28 3.95
C TYR A 171 -7.76 -5.26 2.96
N TYR A 172 -6.50 -5.44 2.56
CA TYR A 172 -5.87 -4.60 1.55
C TYR A 172 -5.04 -5.41 0.55
N LEU A 173 -4.87 -4.84 -0.65
CA LEU A 173 -3.92 -5.27 -1.65
C LEU A 173 -3.06 -4.07 -2.05
N VAL A 174 -1.76 -4.27 -2.21
CA VAL A 174 -0.83 -3.25 -2.71
C VAL A 174 -0.38 -3.64 -4.10
N GLY A 175 -0.41 -2.70 -5.04
CA GLY A 175 0.01 -2.90 -6.43
C GLY A 175 0.01 -1.59 -7.21
N GLU A 176 0.56 -1.56 -8.41
CA GLU A 176 0.79 -0.28 -9.11
C GLU A 176 -0.43 0.26 -9.89
N ASP A 177 -1.35 -0.62 -10.27
CA ASP A 177 -2.48 -0.29 -11.14
C ASP A 177 -3.76 -0.95 -10.66
N ASN A 178 -4.80 -0.13 -10.42
CA ASN A 178 -6.09 -0.62 -9.94
C ASN A 178 -6.73 -1.64 -10.88
N ALA A 179 -6.60 -1.46 -12.21
CA ALA A 179 -7.25 -2.36 -13.17
C ALA A 179 -6.56 -3.74 -13.24
N LYS A 180 -5.24 -3.80 -13.06
CA LYS A 180 -4.49 -5.05 -12.88
C LYS A 180 -4.82 -5.70 -11.55
N MET A 181 -4.81 -4.92 -10.46
CA MET A 181 -5.10 -5.42 -9.11
C MET A 181 -6.50 -6.05 -9.03
N LEU A 182 -7.51 -5.47 -9.67
CA LEU A 182 -8.87 -6.03 -9.70
C LEU A 182 -8.97 -7.41 -10.37
N LYS A 183 -7.96 -7.81 -11.15
CA LYS A 183 -7.86 -9.11 -11.83
C LYS A 183 -6.95 -10.10 -11.11
N SER A 184 -6.49 -9.76 -9.90
CA SER A 184 -5.63 -10.61 -9.08
C SER A 184 -6.39 -11.87 -8.63
N PRO A 185 -5.83 -13.08 -8.81
CA PRO A 185 -6.42 -14.32 -8.30
C PRO A 185 -6.69 -14.30 -6.79
N GLN A 186 -5.86 -13.60 -6.02
CA GLN A 186 -6.01 -13.48 -4.56
C GLN A 186 -7.29 -12.76 -4.15
N LEU A 187 -7.91 -11.99 -5.05
CA LEU A 187 -9.19 -11.33 -4.79
C LEU A 187 -10.40 -12.23 -4.92
N GLU A 188 -10.32 -13.35 -5.64
CA GLU A 188 -11.49 -14.17 -5.99
C GLU A 188 -12.28 -14.61 -4.74
N GLY A 189 -11.58 -15.07 -3.70
CA GLY A 189 -12.19 -15.50 -2.44
C GLY A 189 -12.89 -14.37 -1.69
N PHE A 190 -12.38 -13.14 -1.81
CA PHE A 190 -12.96 -11.93 -1.22
C PHE A 190 -14.17 -11.45 -2.02
N GLN A 191 -14.06 -11.42 -3.36
CA GLN A 191 -15.12 -11.03 -4.27
C GLN A 191 -16.34 -11.95 -4.13
N ASN A 192 -16.12 -13.26 -4.08
CA ASN A 192 -17.19 -14.25 -3.90
C ASN A 192 -17.96 -14.05 -2.58
N ARG A 193 -17.25 -13.63 -1.52
CA ARG A 193 -17.82 -13.36 -0.20
C ARG A 193 -18.27 -11.91 -0.01
N LYS A 194 -18.15 -11.08 -1.05
CA LYS A 194 -18.43 -9.63 -1.03
C LYS A 194 -17.68 -8.93 0.12
N LEU A 195 -16.46 -9.40 0.41
CA LEU A 195 -15.56 -8.75 1.36
C LEU A 195 -14.85 -7.62 0.62
N ASN A 196 -14.93 -6.42 1.19
CA ASN A 196 -14.31 -5.26 0.59
C ASN A 196 -12.80 -5.29 0.78
N VAL A 197 -12.02 -4.91 -0.24
CA VAL A 197 -10.56 -4.87 -0.17
C VAL A 197 -10.07 -3.48 -0.59
N LEU A 198 -9.20 -2.87 0.21
CA LEU A 198 -8.54 -1.60 -0.10
C LEU A 198 -7.50 -1.82 -1.20
N LEU A 199 -7.54 -0.99 -2.25
CA LEU A 199 -6.58 -1.01 -3.36
C LEU A 199 -5.57 0.13 -3.18
N LEU A 200 -4.39 -0.23 -2.71
CA LEU A 200 -3.31 0.71 -2.37
C LEU A 200 -2.30 0.79 -3.53
N THR A 201 -2.18 1.97 -4.13
CA THR A 201 -1.42 2.16 -5.38
C THR A 201 -0.22 3.08 -5.30
N ASP A 202 -0.02 3.79 -4.19
CA ASP A 202 1.14 4.66 -4.05
C ASP A 202 2.37 3.83 -3.64
N PRO A 203 3.59 4.13 -4.13
CA PRO A 203 4.80 3.40 -3.74
C PRO A 203 5.03 3.36 -2.21
N ILE A 204 4.66 4.42 -1.50
CA ILE A 204 4.75 4.51 -0.04
C ILE A 204 3.80 3.52 0.67
N ASP A 205 2.78 3.01 -0.01
CA ASP A 205 1.79 2.09 0.56
C ASP A 205 2.40 0.77 1.02
N GLN A 206 3.37 0.26 0.27
CA GLN A 206 4.08 -0.96 0.66
C GLN A 206 4.79 -0.83 2.00
N LEU A 207 5.21 0.39 2.32
CA LEU A 207 6.00 0.70 3.50
C LEU A 207 5.07 0.91 4.70
N TRP A 208 4.13 1.86 4.64
CA TRP A 208 3.38 2.25 5.84
C TRP A 208 2.44 1.16 6.37
N VAL A 209 1.87 0.30 5.51
CA VAL A 209 0.98 -0.79 5.95
C VAL A 209 1.70 -1.81 6.82
N SER A 210 3.02 -1.99 6.65
CA SER A 210 3.82 -2.87 7.51
C SER A 210 4.01 -2.33 8.93
N ARG A 211 3.82 -1.01 9.11
CA ARG A 211 3.96 -0.32 10.41
C ARG A 211 2.63 -0.16 11.12
N VAL A 212 1.57 0.17 10.38
CA VAL A 212 0.23 0.37 10.93
C VAL A 212 -0.44 -0.98 11.19
N ARG A 213 -0.63 -1.31 12.47
CA ARG A 213 -1.23 -2.60 12.86
C ARG A 213 -2.75 -2.64 12.70
N SER A 214 -3.44 -1.55 13.01
CA SER A 214 -4.90 -1.53 13.10
C SER A 214 -5.46 -0.12 12.95
N TYR A 215 -6.75 -0.04 12.61
CA TYR A 215 -7.55 1.18 12.64
C TYR A 215 -8.85 0.92 13.39
N LYS A 216 -9.15 1.70 14.44
CA LYS A 216 -10.32 1.50 15.32
C LYS A 216 -10.49 0.03 15.76
N ASP A 217 -9.43 -0.55 16.28
CA ASP A 217 -9.35 -1.96 16.73
C ASP A 217 -9.49 -3.04 15.64
N HIS A 218 -9.60 -2.67 14.37
CA HIS A 218 -9.59 -3.60 13.24
C HIS A 218 -8.17 -3.75 12.68
N PRO A 219 -7.54 -4.94 12.75
CA PRO A 219 -6.22 -5.17 12.18
C PRO A 219 -6.23 -4.96 10.67
N LEU A 220 -5.15 -4.38 10.12
CA LEU A 220 -4.94 -4.35 8.68
C LEU A 220 -4.31 -5.68 8.25
N LYS A 221 -4.82 -6.28 7.18
CA LYS A 221 -4.39 -7.59 6.71
C LYS A 221 -4.21 -7.62 5.20
N SER A 222 -3.03 -8.02 4.72
CA SER A 222 -2.81 -8.15 3.29
C SER A 222 -3.55 -9.37 2.78
N ILE A 223 -4.28 -9.23 1.67
CA ILE A 223 -4.91 -10.39 1.03
C ILE A 223 -3.91 -11.38 0.47
N THR A 224 -2.63 -11.01 0.31
CA THR A 224 -1.57 -11.90 -0.18
C THR A 224 -1.03 -12.83 0.89
N GLU A 225 -1.44 -12.67 2.15
CA GLU A 225 -0.96 -13.49 3.26
C GLU A 225 -1.59 -14.89 3.26
N ALA A 226 -0.77 -15.89 3.61
CA ALA A 226 -1.12 -17.31 3.55
C ALA A 226 -2.02 -17.79 4.71
N ASP A 227 -2.20 -17.04 5.77
CA ASP A 227 -3.06 -17.45 6.89
C ASP A 227 -4.54 -17.08 6.67
N LEU A 228 -4.85 -16.35 5.61
CA LEU A 228 -6.21 -16.10 5.16
C LEU A 228 -6.77 -17.39 4.56
N ASN A 229 -7.59 -18.06 5.36
CA ASN A 229 -8.31 -19.25 4.96
C ASN A 229 -9.80 -18.96 4.93
N PHE A 230 -10.46 -19.47 3.90
CA PHE A 230 -11.90 -19.46 3.81
C PHE A 230 -12.46 -20.89 3.83
N ASP A 231 -13.77 -21.00 4.04
CA ASP A 231 -14.44 -22.30 3.90
C ASP A 231 -14.23 -22.86 2.49
N THR A 232 -13.73 -24.09 2.44
CA THR A 232 -13.48 -24.84 1.22
C THR A 232 -14.71 -25.61 0.81
N GLU A 233 -14.99 -25.62 -0.49
CA GLU A 233 -15.81 -26.69 -1.07
C GLU A 233 -14.96 -27.97 -1.08
N GLU A 234 -15.53 -29.09 -0.64
CA GLU A 234 -14.86 -30.39 -0.74
C GLU A 234 -14.58 -30.71 -2.22
N SER A 235 -13.37 -31.19 -2.49
CA SER A 235 -13.00 -31.67 -3.82
C SER A 235 -13.15 -33.19 -3.85
N ASP A 236 -13.79 -33.71 -4.89
CA ASP A 236 -13.92 -35.14 -5.14
C ASP A 236 -12.65 -35.75 -5.80
N ASP A 237 -11.59 -34.96 -6.00
CA ASP A 237 -10.38 -35.39 -6.68
C ASP A 237 -9.49 -36.25 -5.77
N THR A 238 -9.42 -37.55 -6.06
CA THR A 238 -8.68 -38.53 -5.26
C THR A 238 -7.16 -38.48 -5.47
N HIS A 239 -6.68 -37.79 -6.51
CA HIS A 239 -5.24 -37.72 -6.83
C HIS A 239 -4.60 -36.38 -6.44
N LEU A 240 -5.37 -35.48 -5.82
CA LEU A 240 -4.96 -34.14 -5.47
C LEU A 240 -3.72 -34.10 -4.57
N ASP A 241 -3.65 -34.96 -3.56
CA ASP A 241 -2.49 -35.06 -2.67
C ASP A 241 -1.23 -35.47 -3.44
N THR A 242 -1.35 -36.40 -4.39
CA THR A 242 -0.24 -36.84 -5.24
C THR A 242 0.22 -35.73 -6.18
N LEU A 243 -0.69 -34.92 -6.72
CA LEU A 243 -0.35 -33.74 -7.51
C LEU A 243 0.39 -32.69 -6.66
N VAL A 244 -0.06 -32.43 -5.42
CA VAL A 244 0.62 -31.50 -4.50
C VAL A 244 2.05 -31.97 -4.23
N GLU A 245 2.25 -33.25 -3.91
CA GLU A 245 3.59 -33.82 -3.70
C GLU A 245 4.49 -33.71 -4.94
N PHE A 246 3.93 -33.98 -6.12
CA PHE A 246 4.65 -33.83 -7.39
C PHE A 246 5.12 -32.39 -7.61
N LEU A 247 4.22 -31.42 -7.44
CA LEU A 247 4.54 -30.00 -7.61
C LEU A 247 5.55 -29.52 -6.56
N GLU A 248 5.41 -29.95 -5.31
CA GLU A 248 6.33 -29.58 -4.23
C GLU A 248 7.76 -30.09 -4.52
N LYS A 249 7.87 -31.30 -5.08
CA LYS A 249 9.15 -31.84 -5.54
C LYS A 249 9.71 -31.08 -6.75
N GLN A 250 8.86 -30.78 -7.74
CA GLN A 250 9.27 -30.10 -8.98
C GLN A 250 9.77 -28.67 -8.72
N TYR A 251 9.13 -27.97 -7.77
CA TYR A 251 9.44 -26.59 -7.40
C TYR A 251 10.23 -26.48 -6.09
N GLN A 252 10.88 -27.56 -5.67
CA GLN A 252 11.73 -27.54 -4.48
C GLN A 252 12.81 -26.46 -4.61
N GLY A 253 12.90 -25.57 -3.61
CA GLY A 253 13.83 -24.44 -3.61
C GLY A 253 13.37 -23.23 -4.44
N LYS A 254 12.32 -23.38 -5.25
CA LYS A 254 11.64 -22.26 -5.94
C LYS A 254 10.42 -21.76 -5.16
N VAL A 255 9.73 -22.65 -4.45
CA VAL A 255 8.61 -22.31 -3.56
C VAL A 255 8.87 -22.87 -2.16
N LYS A 256 8.28 -22.22 -1.16
CA LYS A 256 8.32 -22.65 0.25
C LYS A 256 7.48 -23.90 0.49
N LYS A 257 6.31 -23.98 -0.17
CA LYS A 257 5.34 -25.06 -0.05
C LYS A 257 4.34 -25.01 -1.21
N VAL A 258 3.76 -26.15 -1.57
CA VAL A 258 2.57 -26.24 -2.41
C VAL A 258 1.36 -26.66 -1.56
N ARG A 259 0.19 -26.07 -1.79
CA ARG A 259 -1.04 -26.46 -1.09
C ARG A 259 -2.30 -26.23 -1.90
N VAL A 260 -3.39 -26.85 -1.47
CA VAL A 260 -4.73 -26.56 -1.98
C VAL A 260 -5.17 -25.17 -1.52
N SER A 261 -5.71 -24.40 -2.45
CA SER A 261 -6.23 -23.06 -2.19
C SER A 261 -7.63 -23.12 -1.57
N THR A 262 -7.89 -22.18 -0.66
CA THR A 262 -9.24 -21.94 -0.13
C THR A 262 -9.88 -20.65 -0.68
N ARG A 263 -9.12 -19.88 -1.46
CA ARG A 263 -9.53 -18.57 -1.99
C ARG A 263 -9.82 -18.58 -3.49
N LEU A 264 -9.18 -19.47 -4.26
CA LEU A 264 -9.33 -19.53 -5.70
C LEU A 264 -10.70 -20.10 -6.10
N LYS A 265 -11.27 -19.54 -7.16
CA LYS A 265 -12.51 -19.97 -7.81
C LYS A 265 -12.33 -20.15 -9.31
N GLU A 266 -11.87 -19.11 -10.01
CA GLU A 266 -11.71 -19.10 -11.46
C GLU A 266 -10.27 -19.35 -11.88
N SER A 267 -9.27 -18.89 -11.12
CA SER A 267 -7.88 -19.11 -11.48
C SER A 267 -7.41 -20.51 -11.08
N PRO A 268 -6.53 -21.16 -11.86
CA PRO A 268 -5.98 -22.47 -11.53
C PRO A 268 -4.99 -22.43 -10.37
N VAL A 269 -4.23 -21.34 -10.24
CA VAL A 269 -3.13 -21.20 -9.29
C VAL A 269 -2.91 -19.74 -8.86
N CYS A 270 -2.26 -19.53 -7.72
CA CYS A 270 -1.72 -18.23 -7.31
C CYS A 270 -0.54 -18.38 -6.34
N PHE A 271 0.20 -17.29 -6.14
CA PHE A 271 1.19 -17.22 -5.07
C PHE A 271 0.65 -16.48 -3.85
N VAL A 272 1.01 -16.94 -2.66
CA VAL A 272 0.77 -16.23 -1.39
C VAL A 272 2.06 -16.17 -0.57
N THR A 273 2.21 -15.14 0.24
CA THR A 273 3.37 -14.94 1.11
C THR A 273 3.09 -15.42 2.52
N SER A 274 4.09 -16.04 3.14
CA SER A 274 4.03 -16.35 4.56
C SER A 274 4.12 -15.07 5.39
N ASN A 275 3.36 -14.96 6.49
CA ASN A 275 3.16 -13.71 7.27
C ASN A 275 4.45 -13.03 7.79
N GLN A 276 5.58 -13.73 7.81
CA GLN A 276 6.87 -13.21 8.28
C GLN A 276 7.77 -12.71 7.15
N ASP A 277 7.38 -12.97 5.90
CA ASP A 277 8.18 -12.69 4.71
C ASP A 277 7.71 -11.36 4.09
N MET A 278 8.64 -10.62 3.45
CA MET A 278 8.29 -9.40 2.72
C MET A 278 7.34 -9.72 1.57
N SER A 279 6.38 -8.84 1.30
CA SER A 279 5.50 -9.00 0.14
C SER A 279 6.32 -9.02 -1.16
N PRO A 280 5.85 -9.68 -2.24
CA PRO A 280 6.62 -9.83 -3.47
C PRO A 280 6.98 -8.46 -4.08
N HIS A 281 6.03 -7.53 -4.02
CA HIS A 281 6.21 -6.14 -4.41
C HIS A 281 7.33 -5.42 -3.64
N LEU A 282 7.43 -5.61 -2.32
CA LEU A 282 8.54 -5.05 -1.51
C LEU A 282 9.87 -5.71 -1.87
N SER A 283 9.89 -7.04 -2.04
CA SER A 283 11.09 -7.80 -2.40
C SER A 283 11.68 -7.36 -3.74
N GLY A 284 10.83 -7.11 -4.74
CA GLY A 284 11.24 -6.54 -6.03
C GLY A 284 11.88 -5.16 -5.90
N MET A 285 11.42 -4.33 -4.97
CA MET A 285 11.92 -2.97 -4.76
C MET A 285 13.29 -2.92 -4.07
N PHE A 286 13.57 -3.84 -3.13
CA PHE A 286 14.80 -3.81 -2.33
C PHE A 286 15.98 -4.59 -2.92
N GLN A 287 15.74 -5.70 -3.63
CA GLN A 287 16.81 -6.64 -3.94
C GLN A 287 17.10 -6.81 -5.43
N GLY A 288 16.25 -6.31 -6.33
CA GLY A 288 16.40 -6.53 -7.78
C GLY A 288 16.33 -8.01 -8.21
N HIS A 289 16.37 -8.95 -7.28
CA HIS A 289 16.16 -10.39 -7.38
C HIS A 289 15.40 -10.80 -6.11
N GLN A 290 14.15 -11.24 -6.25
CA GLN A 290 13.43 -11.86 -5.14
C GLN A 290 14.13 -13.17 -4.77
N SER A 291 14.22 -13.52 -3.48
CA SER A 291 14.41 -14.92 -3.09
C SER A 291 13.07 -15.65 -3.28
N PRO A 292 12.90 -16.51 -4.31
CA PRO A 292 11.63 -17.16 -4.60
C PRO A 292 11.16 -18.10 -3.46
N ALA A 293 12.11 -18.52 -2.61
CA ALA A 293 11.93 -19.48 -1.52
C ALA A 293 11.01 -19.05 -0.36
N SER A 294 10.30 -17.92 -0.46
CA SER A 294 9.36 -17.44 0.57
C SER A 294 7.87 -17.58 0.17
N GLN A 295 7.57 -17.78 -1.10
CA GLN A 295 6.19 -17.89 -1.60
C GLN A 295 5.63 -19.31 -1.47
N ILE A 296 4.33 -19.41 -1.19
CA ILE A 296 3.56 -20.65 -1.19
C ILE A 296 2.74 -20.68 -2.48
N PHE A 297 2.83 -21.78 -3.21
CA PHE A 297 2.07 -22.00 -4.45
C PHE A 297 0.75 -22.67 -4.12
N GLU A 298 -0.35 -21.95 -4.35
CA GLU A 298 -1.69 -22.49 -4.15
C GLU A 298 -2.29 -23.00 -5.45
N ILE A 299 -2.94 -24.16 -5.40
CA ILE A 299 -3.66 -24.75 -6.53
C ILE A 299 -5.17 -24.80 -6.27
N ASN A 300 -5.98 -24.53 -7.28
CA ASN A 300 -7.43 -24.58 -7.20
C ASN A 300 -7.93 -25.99 -7.56
N PRO A 301 -8.41 -26.78 -6.59
CA PRO A 301 -8.78 -28.18 -6.84
C PRO A 301 -10.04 -28.32 -7.71
N ASN A 302 -10.82 -27.26 -7.85
CA ASN A 302 -12.06 -27.24 -8.62
C ASN A 302 -11.85 -26.72 -10.05
N HIS A 303 -10.63 -26.30 -10.39
CA HIS A 303 -10.31 -25.85 -11.73
C HIS A 303 -10.05 -27.05 -12.66
N SER A 304 -10.68 -27.07 -13.83
CA SER A 304 -10.58 -28.18 -14.79
C SER A 304 -9.14 -28.55 -15.18
N LEU A 305 -8.27 -27.54 -15.35
CA LEU A 305 -6.84 -27.76 -15.59
C LEU A 305 -6.14 -28.52 -14.46
N ILE A 306 -6.47 -28.22 -13.20
CA ILE A 306 -5.87 -28.87 -12.03
C ILE A 306 -6.39 -30.31 -11.93
N GLN A 307 -7.68 -30.55 -12.13
CA GLN A 307 -8.27 -31.89 -12.17
C GLN A 307 -7.65 -32.74 -13.28
N ASN A 308 -7.42 -32.16 -14.45
CA ASN A 308 -6.73 -32.84 -15.55
C ASN A 308 -5.30 -33.23 -15.16
N LEU A 309 -4.53 -32.31 -14.57
CA LEU A 309 -3.17 -32.62 -14.11
C LEU A 309 -3.15 -33.68 -13.01
N SER A 310 -4.11 -33.62 -12.09
CA SER A 310 -4.29 -34.60 -11.03
C SER A 310 -4.48 -36.00 -11.62
N SER A 311 -5.31 -36.14 -12.66
CA SER A 311 -5.52 -37.42 -13.34
C SER A 311 -4.29 -37.97 -14.10
N LEU A 312 -3.33 -37.10 -14.46
CA LEU A 312 -2.12 -37.46 -15.20
C LEU A 312 -0.97 -37.88 -14.26
N VAL A 313 -1.03 -37.54 -12.97
CA VAL A 313 0.11 -37.71 -12.04
C VAL A 313 0.55 -39.17 -11.88
N GLU A 314 -0.38 -40.11 -12.01
CA GLU A 314 -0.10 -41.56 -11.90
C GLU A 314 0.28 -42.21 -13.24
N GLN A 315 0.08 -41.49 -14.36
CA GLN A 315 0.33 -42.01 -15.71
C GLN A 315 1.79 -41.80 -16.11
N LYS A 316 2.62 -42.82 -15.88
CA LYS A 316 4.08 -42.75 -16.12
C LYS A 316 4.47 -42.37 -17.55
N ASP A 317 3.67 -42.74 -18.54
CA ASP A 317 3.88 -42.39 -19.95
C ASP A 317 3.55 -40.91 -20.27
N LYS A 318 2.86 -40.22 -19.36
CA LYS A 318 2.48 -38.81 -19.48
C LYS A 318 3.33 -37.86 -18.62
N LYS A 319 4.39 -38.38 -17.99
CA LYS A 319 5.23 -37.61 -17.07
C LYS A 319 5.82 -36.34 -17.69
N GLU A 320 6.32 -36.42 -18.94
CA GLU A 320 6.91 -35.27 -19.63
C GLU A 320 5.86 -34.17 -19.86
N ILE A 321 4.65 -34.54 -20.30
CA ILE A 321 3.54 -33.61 -20.50
C ILE A 321 3.15 -32.95 -19.17
N LEU A 322 3.09 -33.73 -18.08
CA LEU A 322 2.78 -33.23 -16.74
C LEU A 322 3.82 -32.20 -16.28
N GLU A 323 5.12 -32.47 -16.48
CA GLU A 323 6.21 -31.55 -16.15
C GLU A 323 6.12 -30.24 -16.94
N GLU A 324 5.81 -30.30 -18.24
CA GLU A 324 5.66 -29.11 -19.08
C GLU A 324 4.42 -28.27 -18.72
N MET A 325 3.29 -28.92 -18.46
CA MET A 325 2.07 -28.22 -18.04
C MET A 325 2.21 -27.60 -16.66
N ALA A 326 2.84 -28.29 -15.71
CA ALA A 326 3.17 -27.71 -14.41
C ALA A 326 4.06 -26.47 -14.58
N ALA A 327 5.08 -26.54 -15.44
CA ALA A 327 5.97 -25.43 -15.70
C ALA A 327 5.24 -24.20 -16.26
N LEU A 328 4.31 -24.40 -17.19
CA LEU A 328 3.47 -23.32 -17.69
C LEU A 328 2.53 -22.74 -16.62
N LEU A 329 1.95 -23.56 -15.74
CA LEU A 329 1.14 -23.07 -14.63
C LEU A 329 1.94 -22.19 -13.68
N TYR A 330 3.17 -22.61 -13.36
CA TYR A 330 4.07 -21.84 -12.53
C TYR A 330 4.44 -20.49 -13.19
N ASP A 331 4.80 -20.52 -14.47
CA ASP A 331 5.12 -19.31 -15.23
C ASP A 331 3.91 -18.37 -15.37
N GLN A 332 2.70 -18.93 -15.53
CA GLN A 332 1.45 -18.16 -15.54
C GLN A 332 1.20 -17.45 -14.20
N ALA A 333 1.44 -18.14 -13.08
CA ALA A 333 1.33 -17.55 -11.76
C ALA A 333 2.32 -16.38 -11.57
N LEU A 334 3.58 -16.52 -12.04
CA LEU A 334 4.57 -15.44 -12.00
C LEU A 334 4.08 -14.21 -12.77
N ILE A 335 3.56 -14.42 -13.99
CA ILE A 335 3.05 -13.33 -14.83
C ILE A 335 1.89 -12.59 -14.14
N LEU A 336 1.00 -13.32 -13.47
CA LEU A 336 -0.14 -12.73 -12.74
C LEU A 336 0.31 -11.90 -11.53
N GLU A 337 1.41 -12.28 -10.86
CA GLU A 337 2.05 -11.46 -9.82
C GLU A 337 2.87 -10.27 -10.37
N GLY A 338 2.98 -10.15 -11.69
CA GLY A 338 3.83 -9.16 -12.34
C GLY A 338 5.32 -9.50 -12.25
N GLU A 339 5.67 -10.75 -11.94
CA GLU A 339 7.03 -11.24 -11.92
C GLU A 339 7.49 -11.68 -13.32
N PRO A 340 8.76 -11.42 -13.69
CA PRO A 340 9.30 -11.90 -14.94
C PRO A 340 9.43 -13.42 -14.93
N VAL A 341 9.02 -14.05 -16.02
CA VAL A 341 9.32 -15.47 -16.24
C VAL A 341 10.84 -15.65 -16.35
N SER A 342 11.39 -16.67 -15.69
CA SER A 342 12.84 -16.88 -15.62
C SER A 342 13.49 -17.13 -16.98
N ASP A 343 12.76 -17.78 -17.90
CA ASP A 343 13.21 -18.05 -19.26
C ASP A 343 12.02 -17.89 -20.24
N SER A 344 11.98 -16.74 -20.91
CA SER A 344 10.92 -16.42 -21.86
C SER A 344 10.95 -17.27 -23.13
N GLN A 345 12.13 -17.76 -23.54
CA GLN A 345 12.26 -18.64 -24.71
C GLN A 345 11.68 -20.01 -24.39
N LEU A 346 12.02 -20.56 -23.22
CA LEU A 346 11.50 -21.83 -22.77
C LEU A 346 9.97 -21.77 -22.57
N PHE A 347 9.46 -20.71 -21.93
CA PHE A 347 8.01 -20.50 -21.81
C PHE A 347 7.30 -20.49 -23.18
N THR A 348 7.84 -19.75 -24.15
CA THR A 348 7.26 -19.65 -25.50
C THR A 348 7.34 -20.99 -26.24
N HIS A 349 8.45 -21.72 -26.09
CA HIS A 349 8.62 -23.04 -26.67
C HIS A 349 7.60 -24.02 -26.11
N ARG A 350 7.44 -24.09 -24.78
CA ARG A 350 6.44 -24.92 -24.10
C ARG A 350 5.02 -24.63 -24.58
N LEU A 351 4.66 -23.35 -24.63
CA LEU A 351 3.36 -22.91 -25.11
C LEU A 351 3.12 -23.35 -26.55
N THR A 352 4.12 -23.19 -27.43
CA THR A 352 4.03 -23.59 -28.84
C THR A 352 3.90 -25.10 -28.99
N THR A 353 4.67 -25.88 -28.23
CA THR A 353 4.64 -27.34 -28.25
C THR A 353 3.28 -27.89 -27.79
N LEU A 354 2.65 -27.29 -26.78
CA LEU A 354 1.34 -27.71 -26.28
C LEU A 354 0.16 -27.28 -27.18
N MET A 355 0.34 -26.24 -27.99
CA MET A 355 -0.67 -25.79 -28.95
C MET A 355 -0.68 -26.59 -30.26
N ASN A 356 0.41 -27.29 -30.58
CA ASN A 356 0.55 -28.17 -31.73
C ASN A 356 0.15 -29.60 -31.36
#